data_AF-A0A7W2MZJ7-F1
#
_entry.id   AF-A0A7W2MZJ7-F1
#
_cell.length_a   1.000
_cell.length_b   1.000
_cell.length_c   1.000
_cell.angle_alpha   90.00
_cell.angle_beta   90.00
_cell.angle_gamma   90.00
#
_symmetry.space_group_name_H-M   'P 1'
#
loop_
_entity.id
_entity.type
_entity.pdbx_description
1 polymer ?
#
loop_
_entity_poly.entity_id
_entity_poly.type
_entity_poly.pdbx_seq_one_letter_code
_entity_poly.pdbx_strand_id
1 'polypeptide(L)'
;MGQNITGCLAVILVSVFITAGCANNKPPVTSGTGTSAMTQGDDFSKHLEVQNADLAKKLVISDVKSRKNNGLLQVNLTLTSRYEKSQKLQYHFNWFDEAGFVIEAGKTPWIPLELHGKQSTTLPGLAPNINVSTFNVYVRAIPEKAYKY
;
A
#
# COMPACT_ATOMS: atom_id res chain seq x y z
N MET A 1 -6.65 -11.02 74.56
CA MET A 1 -7.53 -10.46 73.52
C MET A 1 -6.64 -10.12 72.32
N GLY A 2 -6.48 -11.06 71.40
CA GLY A 2 -5.52 -10.92 70.30
C GLY A 2 -5.84 -11.96 69.25
N GLN A 3 -6.71 -11.60 68.31
CA GLN A 3 -7.07 -12.48 67.21
C GLN A 3 -7.35 -11.66 65.96
N ASN A 4 -6.66 -12.05 64.89
CA ASN A 4 -6.98 -11.85 63.47
C ASN A 4 -6.59 -10.52 62.80
N ILE A 5 -5.29 -10.25 62.69
CA ILE A 5 -4.76 -9.27 61.70
C ILE A 5 -4.11 -9.98 60.49
N THR A 6 -4.08 -11.31 60.46
CA THR A 6 -3.32 -12.07 59.45
C THR A 6 -4.14 -12.44 58.21
N GLY A 7 -5.48 -12.30 58.25
CA GLY A 7 -6.36 -12.69 57.13
C GLY A 7 -6.49 -11.64 56.01
N CYS A 8 -6.30 -10.35 56.30
CA CYS A 8 -6.48 -9.28 55.30
C CYS A 8 -5.23 -9.02 54.44
N LEU A 9 -4.04 -9.37 54.91
CA LEU A 9 -2.80 -9.11 54.18
C LEU A 9 -2.57 -10.06 53.00
N ALA A 10 -3.17 -11.25 53.02
CA ALA A 10 -2.99 -12.25 51.95
C ALA A 10 -3.85 -11.97 50.70
N VAL A 11 -4.94 -11.21 50.83
CA VAL A 11 -5.85 -10.92 49.69
C VAL A 11 -5.35 -9.73 48.85
N ILE A 12 -4.59 -8.82 49.45
CA ILE A 12 -4.06 -7.62 48.77
C ILE A 12 -2.82 -7.95 47.92
N LEU A 13 -2.14 -9.07 48.18
CA LEU A 13 -0.91 -9.44 47.45
C LEU A 13 -1.15 -10.13 46.11
N VAL A 14 -2.38 -10.54 45.79
CA VAL A 14 -2.71 -11.24 44.54
C VAL A 14 -3.27 -10.30 43.45
N SER A 15 -3.62 -9.06 43.80
CA SER A 15 -4.31 -8.11 42.90
C SER A 15 -3.41 -7.24 42.03
N VAL A 16 -2.08 -7.42 42.03
CA VAL A 16 -1.13 -6.51 41.32
C VAL A 16 -0.63 -7.08 39.98
N PHE A 17 -1.03 -8.29 39.57
CA PHE A 17 -0.37 -8.96 38.44
C PHE A 17 -0.96 -8.76 37.02
N ILE A 18 -1.99 -7.92 36.81
CA ILE A 18 -2.60 -7.82 35.47
C ILE A 18 -2.82 -6.37 35.04
N THR A 19 -1.75 -5.64 34.69
CA THR A 19 -1.84 -4.51 33.73
C THR A 19 -0.54 -4.29 32.94
N ALA A 20 0.12 -5.35 32.48
CA ALA A 20 1.09 -5.22 31.38
C ALA A 20 0.38 -5.33 30.02
N GLY A 21 -0.66 -4.51 29.82
CA GLY A 21 -1.27 -4.33 28.51
C GLY A 21 -0.38 -3.42 27.68
N CYS A 22 0.74 -3.93 27.18
CA CYS A 22 1.55 -3.21 26.21
C CYS A 22 0.68 -2.96 24.97
N ALA A 23 0.16 -1.74 24.84
CA ALA A 23 -0.39 -1.25 23.59
C ALA A 23 0.64 -1.56 22.49
N ASN A 24 0.26 -2.39 21.54
CA ASN A 24 1.17 -2.87 20.49
C ASN A 24 1.37 -1.72 19.49
N ASN A 25 2.20 -0.74 19.87
CA ASN A 25 2.41 0.55 19.20
C ASN A 25 3.24 0.44 17.91
N LYS A 26 3.24 -0.71 17.25
CA LYS A 26 3.94 -0.84 15.96
C LYS A 26 3.12 -0.09 14.90
N PRO A 27 3.70 0.94 14.24
CA PRO A 27 3.00 1.64 13.18
C PRO A 27 2.59 0.62 12.09
N PRO A 28 1.45 0.84 11.42
CA PRO A 28 0.98 -0.10 10.43
C PRO A 28 1.94 -0.18 9.24
N VAL A 29 2.04 -1.37 8.63
CA VAL A 29 2.81 -1.56 7.41
C VAL A 29 2.12 -0.84 6.25
N THR A 30 2.82 0.09 5.61
CA THR A 30 2.33 0.89 4.47
C THR A 30 3.15 0.67 3.19
N SER A 31 4.15 -0.22 3.21
CA SER A 31 4.95 -0.58 2.04
C SER A 31 4.11 -1.28 0.98
N GLY A 32 4.45 -1.03 -0.29
CA GLY A 32 3.71 -1.47 -1.45
C GLY A 32 4.47 -2.41 -2.39
N THR A 33 3.98 -2.50 -3.62
CA THR A 33 4.64 -3.11 -4.78
C THR A 33 4.31 -2.25 -6.00
N GLY A 34 5.13 -2.32 -7.05
CA GLY A 34 4.99 -1.40 -8.15
C GLY A 34 5.93 -1.72 -9.28
N THR A 35 6.37 -0.67 -9.96
CA THR A 35 7.35 -0.75 -11.02
C THR A 35 8.49 0.24 -10.79
N SER A 36 9.65 -0.01 -11.37
CA SER A 36 10.61 1.03 -11.69
C SER A 36 10.07 1.93 -12.82
N ALA A 37 10.82 2.97 -13.18
CA ALA A 37 10.45 3.86 -14.28
C ALA A 37 10.43 3.10 -15.62
N MET A 38 9.39 3.33 -16.42
CA MET A 38 9.13 2.71 -17.71
C MET A 38 8.75 3.76 -18.75
N THR A 39 9.11 3.50 -19.99
CA THR A 39 8.69 4.22 -21.20
C THR A 39 7.54 3.49 -21.91
N GLN A 40 7.01 4.11 -22.97
CA GLN A 40 6.01 3.47 -23.80
C GLN A 40 6.59 2.30 -24.60
N GLY A 41 6.01 1.12 -24.44
CA GLY A 41 6.38 -0.08 -25.18
C GLY A 41 7.42 -0.96 -24.49
N ASP A 42 7.90 -0.58 -23.30
CA ASP A 42 8.80 -1.41 -22.52
C ASP A 42 8.17 -2.74 -22.10
N ASP A 43 9.02 -3.75 -21.93
CA ASP A 43 8.65 -5.01 -21.30
C ASP A 43 8.50 -4.80 -19.80
N PHE A 44 7.27 -4.53 -19.36
CA PHE A 44 6.94 -4.22 -17.96
C PHE A 44 7.43 -5.29 -16.97
N SER A 45 7.58 -6.55 -17.40
CA SER A 45 7.99 -7.65 -16.51
C SER A 45 9.39 -7.42 -15.93
N LYS A 46 10.24 -6.69 -16.65
CA LYS A 46 11.60 -6.30 -16.21
C LYS A 46 11.61 -5.16 -15.19
N HIS A 47 10.47 -4.50 -15.00
CA HIS A 47 10.36 -3.34 -14.14
C HIS A 47 9.63 -3.62 -12.83
N LEU A 48 9.11 -4.83 -12.61
CA LEU A 48 8.37 -5.16 -11.39
C LEU A 48 9.25 -5.02 -10.13
N GLU A 49 8.76 -4.25 -9.16
CA GLU A 49 9.43 -4.06 -7.87
C GLU A 49 8.57 -4.57 -6.70
N VAL A 50 9.18 -5.43 -5.87
CA VAL A 50 8.54 -5.99 -4.67
C VAL A 50 9.20 -5.43 -3.43
N GLN A 51 8.50 -4.48 -2.80
CA GLN A 51 8.94 -3.86 -1.53
C GLN A 51 8.14 -4.41 -0.34
N ASN A 52 7.04 -5.13 -0.60
CA ASN A 52 6.23 -5.84 0.37
C ASN A 52 5.89 -7.24 -0.16
N ALA A 53 6.63 -8.24 0.33
CA ALA A 53 6.49 -9.63 -0.11
C ALA A 53 5.09 -10.22 0.19
N ASP A 54 4.46 -9.83 1.29
CA ASP A 54 3.14 -10.34 1.65
C ASP A 54 2.04 -9.74 0.76
N LEU A 55 2.20 -8.49 0.34
CA LEU A 55 1.32 -7.88 -0.66
C LEU A 55 1.53 -8.51 -2.04
N ALA A 56 2.77 -8.76 -2.45
CA ALA A 56 3.11 -9.38 -3.73
C ALA A 56 2.64 -10.85 -3.86
N LYS A 57 2.44 -11.56 -2.74
CA LYS A 57 1.75 -12.87 -2.76
C LYS A 57 0.28 -12.76 -3.14
N LYS A 58 -0.34 -11.60 -2.84
CA LYS A 58 -1.79 -11.36 -2.98
C LYS A 58 -2.15 -10.62 -4.26
N LEU A 59 -1.24 -9.81 -4.79
CA LEU A 59 -1.46 -8.97 -5.96
C LEU A 59 -0.45 -9.30 -7.05
N VAL A 60 -0.88 -9.23 -8.31
CA VAL A 60 0.00 -9.29 -9.46
C VAL A 60 -0.33 -8.16 -10.43
N ILE A 61 0.70 -7.46 -10.90
CA ILE A 61 0.62 -6.59 -12.07
C ILE A 61 0.73 -7.53 -13.28
N SER A 62 -0.37 -7.74 -13.98
CA SER A 62 -0.45 -8.73 -15.06
C SER A 62 -0.26 -8.15 -16.46
N ASP A 63 -0.41 -6.84 -16.61
CA ASP A 63 -0.20 -6.13 -17.87
C ASP A 63 0.03 -4.65 -17.59
N VAL A 64 0.84 -3.99 -18.41
CA VAL A 64 0.99 -2.53 -18.42
C VAL A 64 1.00 -2.07 -19.87
N LYS A 65 0.00 -1.27 -20.24
CA LYS A 65 -0.12 -0.68 -21.56
C LYS A 65 -0.03 0.82 -21.47
N SER A 66 0.69 1.43 -22.40
CA SER A 66 0.76 2.87 -22.49
C SER A 66 0.70 3.33 -23.95
N ARG A 67 0.24 4.56 -24.15
CA ARG A 67 0.17 5.22 -25.45
C ARG A 67 0.24 6.73 -25.27
N LYS A 68 0.65 7.45 -26.31
CA LYS A 68 0.38 8.88 -26.41
C LYS A 68 -1.02 9.12 -26.99
N ASN A 69 -1.78 10.00 -26.35
CA ASN A 69 -3.08 10.48 -26.83
C ASN A 69 -3.10 12.00 -26.70
N ASN A 70 -3.22 12.72 -27.81
CA ASN A 70 -3.09 14.19 -27.88
C ASN A 70 -1.82 14.71 -27.17
N GLY A 71 -0.71 14.01 -27.35
CA GLY A 71 0.59 14.36 -26.75
C GLY A 71 0.76 13.95 -25.29
N LEU A 72 -0.32 13.63 -24.56
CA LEU A 72 -0.24 13.15 -23.18
C LEU A 72 0.01 11.65 -23.14
N LEU A 73 0.87 11.23 -22.20
CA LEU A 73 1.08 9.82 -21.91
C LEU A 73 -0.12 9.27 -21.12
N GLN A 74 -0.79 8.28 -21.68
CA GLN A 74 -1.89 7.54 -21.05
C GLN A 74 -1.41 6.13 -20.73
N VAL A 75 -1.70 5.65 -19.52
CA VAL A 75 -1.31 4.33 -19.02
C VAL A 75 -2.53 3.58 -18.51
N ASN A 76 -2.59 2.28 -18.78
CA ASN A 76 -3.50 1.32 -18.19
C ASN A 76 -2.69 0.17 -17.61
N LEU A 77 -2.68 0.06 -16.28
CA LEU A 77 -2.09 -1.09 -15.58
C LEU A 77 -3.18 -2.08 -15.20
N THR A 78 -2.99 -3.36 -15.48
CA THR A 78 -3.91 -4.41 -15.02
C THR A 78 -3.41 -4.98 -13.70
N LEU A 79 -4.20 -4.80 -12.65
CA LEU A 79 -3.95 -5.35 -11.31
C LEU A 79 -4.89 -6.52 -11.06
N THR A 80 -4.34 -7.67 -10.69
CA THR A 80 -5.11 -8.89 -10.42
C THR A 80 -4.89 -9.35 -8.99
N SER A 81 -6.00 -9.65 -8.29
CA SER A 81 -5.98 -10.28 -6.99
C SER A 81 -5.77 -11.79 -7.14
N ARG A 82 -4.77 -12.31 -6.45
CA ARG A 82 -4.59 -13.75 -6.18
C ARG A 82 -5.23 -14.15 -4.84
N TYR A 83 -5.70 -13.19 -4.07
CA TYR A 83 -6.33 -13.42 -2.77
C TYR A 83 -7.83 -13.73 -2.91
N GLU A 84 -8.41 -14.35 -1.89
CA GLU A 84 -9.83 -14.76 -1.88
C GLU A 84 -10.76 -13.70 -1.29
N LYS A 85 -10.22 -12.71 -0.57
CA LYS A 85 -11.02 -11.65 0.06
C LYS A 85 -10.75 -10.30 -0.59
N SER A 86 -11.69 -9.38 -0.40
CA SER A 86 -11.52 -7.98 -0.78
C SER A 86 -10.32 -7.34 -0.07
N GLN A 87 -9.61 -6.48 -0.79
CA GLN A 87 -8.50 -5.69 -0.27
C GLN A 87 -8.77 -4.21 -0.55
N LYS A 88 -8.62 -3.38 0.49
CA LYS A 88 -8.57 -1.92 0.35
C LYS A 88 -7.14 -1.50 0.04
N LEU A 89 -6.96 -0.90 -1.12
CA LEU A 89 -5.67 -0.53 -1.70
C LEU A 89 -5.66 0.97 -2.02
N GLN A 90 -4.47 1.48 -2.27
CA GLN A 90 -4.26 2.74 -2.97
C GLN A 90 -3.22 2.53 -4.05
N TYR A 91 -3.33 3.29 -5.13
CA TYR A 91 -2.30 3.37 -6.14
C TYR A 91 -1.91 4.82 -6.44
N HIS A 92 -0.73 4.99 -7.02
CA HIS A 92 -0.19 6.29 -7.37
C HIS A 92 0.75 6.15 -8.55
N PHE A 93 0.68 7.11 -9.48
CA PHE A 93 1.59 7.23 -10.61
C PHE A 93 2.58 8.36 -10.34
N ASN A 94 3.88 8.08 -10.46
CA ASN A 94 4.88 9.14 -10.59
C ASN A 94 5.21 9.34 -12.07
N TRP A 95 5.40 10.59 -12.44
CA TRP A 95 5.69 11.01 -13.81
C TRP A 95 7.05 11.70 -13.83
N PHE A 96 7.84 11.42 -14.86
CA PHE A 96 9.16 12.00 -15.01
C PHE A 96 9.36 12.56 -16.40
N ASP A 97 10.17 13.60 -16.49
CA ASP A 97 10.64 14.14 -17.76
C ASP A 97 11.68 13.22 -18.42
N GLU A 98 12.20 13.64 -19.58
CA GLU A 98 13.22 12.90 -20.33
C GLU A 98 14.55 12.75 -19.58
N ALA A 99 14.87 13.68 -18.68
CA ALA A 99 16.06 13.64 -17.84
C ALA A 99 15.86 12.82 -16.56
N GLY A 100 14.66 12.27 -16.34
CA GLY A 100 14.32 11.46 -15.17
C GLY A 100 13.96 12.26 -13.93
N PHE A 101 13.73 13.58 -14.03
CA PHE A 101 13.25 14.39 -12.91
C PHE A 101 11.74 14.27 -12.75
N VAL A 102 11.29 14.27 -11.49
CA VAL A 102 9.86 14.19 -11.16
C VAL A 102 9.13 15.44 -11.68
N ILE A 103 8.07 15.21 -12.43
CA ILE A 103 7.10 16.25 -12.81
C ILE A 103 6.02 16.31 -11.73
N GLU A 104 5.73 17.54 -11.25
CA GLU A 104 4.66 17.81 -10.28
C GLU A 104 4.76 17.01 -8.96
N ALA A 105 5.98 16.97 -8.39
CA ALA A 105 6.24 16.31 -7.12
C ALA A 105 5.23 16.72 -6.03
N GLY A 106 4.56 15.71 -5.45
CA GLY A 106 3.60 15.88 -4.35
C GLY A 106 2.21 16.38 -4.75
N LYS A 107 1.93 16.61 -6.04
CA LYS A 107 0.61 17.09 -6.49
C LYS A 107 -0.37 15.96 -6.84
N THR A 108 0.12 14.81 -7.29
CA THR A 108 -0.74 13.66 -7.60
C THR A 108 -1.14 12.94 -6.29
N PRO A 109 -2.44 12.81 -5.96
CA PRO A 109 -2.85 12.11 -4.75
C PRO A 109 -2.71 10.58 -4.89
N TRP A 110 -2.77 9.88 -3.77
CA TRP A 110 -3.01 8.43 -3.76
C TRP A 110 -4.50 8.16 -4.07
N ILE A 111 -4.77 7.30 -5.04
CA ILE A 111 -6.14 6.99 -5.48
C ILE A 111 -6.61 5.72 -4.77
N PRO A 112 -7.72 5.74 -4.03
CA PRO A 112 -8.25 4.54 -3.36
C PRO A 112 -8.85 3.56 -4.36
N LEU A 113 -8.73 2.27 -4.04
CA LEU A 113 -9.30 1.17 -4.80
C LEU A 113 -9.74 0.06 -3.84
N GLU A 114 -10.93 -0.49 -4.03
CA GLU A 114 -11.30 -1.77 -3.46
C GLU A 114 -11.18 -2.85 -4.54
N LEU A 115 -10.36 -3.87 -4.28
CA LEU A 115 -10.15 -4.98 -5.20
C LEU A 115 -10.71 -6.25 -4.56
N HIS A 116 -11.75 -6.83 -5.16
CA HIS A 116 -12.38 -8.05 -4.65
C HIS A 116 -11.47 -9.28 -4.85
N GLY A 117 -11.79 -10.35 -4.13
CA GLY A 117 -11.08 -11.61 -4.24
C GLY A 117 -11.10 -12.13 -5.68
N LYS A 118 -9.95 -12.58 -6.18
CA LYS A 118 -9.75 -13.12 -7.54
C LYS A 118 -10.11 -12.15 -8.69
N GLN A 119 -10.43 -10.89 -8.38
CA GLN A 119 -10.78 -9.88 -9.38
C GLN A 119 -9.53 -9.36 -10.11
N SER A 120 -9.70 -9.02 -11.40
CA SER A 120 -8.79 -8.16 -12.15
C SER A 120 -9.44 -6.79 -12.40
N THR A 121 -8.65 -5.72 -12.31
CA THR A 121 -9.10 -4.34 -12.59
C THR A 121 -8.02 -3.55 -13.32
N THR A 122 -8.43 -2.48 -14.00
CA THR A 122 -7.52 -1.56 -14.68
C THR A 122 -7.31 -0.30 -13.84
N LEU A 123 -6.06 0.07 -13.62
CA LEU A 123 -5.65 1.32 -12.99
C LEU A 123 -5.25 2.32 -14.09
N PRO A 124 -6.08 3.33 -14.37
CA PRO A 124 -5.76 4.35 -15.36
C PRO A 124 -4.80 5.39 -14.79
N GLY A 125 -3.86 5.84 -15.62
CA GLY A 125 -3.00 7.00 -15.38
C GLY A 125 -2.99 7.92 -16.59
N LEU A 126 -3.08 9.22 -16.36
CA LEU A 126 -2.91 10.25 -17.39
C LEU A 126 -1.84 11.23 -16.92
N ALA A 127 -0.85 11.47 -17.78
CA ALA A 127 0.20 12.42 -17.52
C ALA A 127 -0.38 13.83 -17.30
N PRO A 128 0.16 14.60 -16.33
CA PRO A 128 -0.31 15.95 -16.05
C PRO A 128 -0.03 16.95 -17.18
N ASN A 129 0.98 16.68 -18.02
CA ASN A 129 1.33 17.49 -19.18
C ASN A 129 2.10 16.67 -20.22
N ILE A 130 2.41 17.29 -21.36
CA ILE A 130 3.05 16.64 -22.52
C ILE A 130 4.55 16.39 -22.36
N ASN A 131 5.20 16.92 -21.32
CA ASN A 131 6.65 16.79 -21.11
C ASN A 131 7.03 15.49 -20.38
N VAL A 132 6.04 14.67 -20.03
CA VAL A 132 6.26 13.36 -19.40
C VAL A 132 6.82 12.37 -20.42
N SER A 133 7.95 11.75 -20.08
CA SER A 133 8.61 10.73 -20.88
C SER A 133 8.49 9.33 -20.25
N THR A 134 8.66 9.23 -18.94
CA THR A 134 8.57 7.96 -18.20
C THR A 134 7.59 8.05 -17.04
N PHE A 135 7.18 6.88 -16.55
CA PHE A 135 6.31 6.76 -15.38
C PHE A 135 6.67 5.53 -14.55
N ASN A 136 6.26 5.54 -13.29
CA ASN A 136 6.15 4.32 -12.50
C ASN A 136 4.81 4.27 -11.76
N VAL A 137 4.42 3.08 -11.33
CA VAL A 137 3.25 2.86 -10.49
C VAL A 137 3.66 2.30 -9.15
N TYR A 138 3.03 2.80 -8.10
CA TYR A 138 3.03 2.19 -6.78
C TYR A 138 1.62 1.76 -6.39
N VAL A 139 1.51 0.58 -5.78
CA VAL A 139 0.28 0.04 -5.18
C VAL A 139 0.58 -0.34 -3.73
N ARG A 140 -0.22 0.14 -2.78
CA ARG A 140 -0.08 -0.19 -1.36
C ARG A 140 -1.42 -0.61 -0.75
N ALA A 141 -1.35 -1.38 0.33
CA ALA A 141 -2.52 -1.68 1.15
C ALA A 141 -2.88 -0.49 2.05
N ILE A 142 -4.18 -0.29 2.29
CA ILE A 142 -4.66 0.58 3.37
C ILE A 142 -4.77 -0.28 4.63
N PRO A 143 -4.00 0.00 5.69
CA PRO A 143 -4.07 -0.78 6.92
C PRO A 143 -5.40 -0.56 7.66
N GLU A 144 -6.22 -1.60 7.79
CA GLU A 144 -7.52 -1.55 8.49
C GLU A 144 -7.39 -1.12 9.96
N LYS A 145 -6.26 -1.42 10.61
CA LYS A 145 -6.03 -1.10 12.02
C LYS A 145 -5.62 0.36 12.27
N ALA A 146 -5.32 1.14 11.24
CA ALA A 146 -4.91 2.53 11.41
C ALA A 146 -6.04 3.48 11.85
N TYR A 147 -7.30 3.03 11.78
CA TYR A 147 -8.48 3.87 12.02
C TYR A 147 -9.38 3.41 13.17
N LYS A 148 -8.88 2.53 14.05
CA LYS A 148 -9.61 2.18 15.28
C LYS A 148 -9.26 3.20 16.36
N TYR A 149 -10.15 4.18 16.55
CA TYR A 149 -10.14 5.11 17.67
C TYR A 149 -10.68 4.46 18.93
#